data_AF-A0A919S024-F1
#
_entry.id   AF-A0A919S024-F1
#
_cell.length_a   1.000
_cell.length_b   1.000
_cell.length_c   1.000
_cell.angle_alpha   90.00
_cell.angle_beta   90.00
_cell.angle_gamma   90.00
#
_symmetry.space_group_name_H-M   'P 1'
#
loop_
_entity.id
_entity.type
_entity.pdbx_description
1 polymer ?
#
loop_
_entity_poly.entity_id
_entity_poly.type
_entity_poly.pdbx_seq_one_letter_code
_entity_poly.pdbx_strand_id
1 'polypeptide(L)'
;MVEITSMSKTYKMSILLSFYNRGELKININDEDIYVSMRDFYSKGSNAIDMIEDKSTLSFKEWDKSKYVKKAKENPIKFLQKTHGDFFYTEGNNFCLNKGLEVYKSNKIFIENFKDAIDLRTMQYYKNRFDNKGKDE
;
A
#
# COMPACT_ATOMS: atom_id res chain seq x y z
N MET A 1 13.63 -1.53 -2.30
CA MET A 1 12.37 -2.32 -2.43
C MET A 1 11.22 -1.43 -2.87
N VAL A 2 10.77 -0.47 -2.06
CA VAL A 2 9.61 0.40 -2.38
C VAL A 2 9.79 1.14 -3.71
N GLU A 3 10.99 1.67 -3.94
CA GLU A 3 11.35 2.43 -5.16
C GLU A 3 11.26 1.62 -6.47
N ILE A 4 11.43 0.29 -6.40
CA ILE A 4 11.39 -0.61 -7.57
C ILE A 4 10.05 -1.37 -7.70
N THR A 5 9.10 -1.13 -6.80
CA THR A 5 7.80 -1.80 -6.82
C THR A 5 6.99 -1.35 -8.03
N SER A 6 6.69 -2.24 -8.97
CA SER A 6 5.83 -1.95 -10.12
C SER A 6 4.38 -1.68 -9.70
N MET A 7 3.77 -0.68 -10.35
CA MET A 7 2.46 -0.13 -9.97
C MET A 7 1.53 -0.13 -11.18
N SER A 8 0.53 -1.00 -11.16
CA SER A 8 -0.62 -0.96 -12.09
C SER A 8 -1.81 -0.23 -11.46
N LYS A 9 -1.92 -0.29 -10.13
CA LYS A 9 -2.90 0.41 -9.29
C LYS A 9 -2.23 0.84 -7.97
N THR A 10 -2.81 1.79 -7.26
CA THR A 10 -2.29 2.32 -5.98
C THR A 10 -2.36 1.37 -4.79
N TYR A 11 -2.89 0.14 -4.96
CA TYR A 11 -3.19 -0.79 -3.87
C TYR A 11 -1.99 -1.13 -2.99
N LYS A 12 -0.80 -1.28 -3.58
CA LYS A 12 0.42 -1.57 -2.81
C LYS A 12 0.82 -0.40 -1.91
N MET A 13 0.56 0.85 -2.31
CA MET A 13 0.91 2.02 -1.49
C MET A 13 0.10 2.06 -0.19
N SER A 14 -1.20 1.74 -0.25
CA SER A 14 -2.01 1.63 0.97
C SER A 14 -1.50 0.55 1.92
N ILE A 15 -0.91 -0.55 1.42
CA ILE A 15 -0.34 -1.60 2.29
C ILE A 15 1.04 -1.20 2.84
N LEU A 16 1.87 -0.52 2.06
CA LEU A 16 3.14 0.01 2.57
C LEU A 16 2.90 1.07 3.66
N LEU A 17 1.87 1.90 3.51
CA LEU A 17 1.48 2.88 4.53
C LEU A 17 0.97 2.24 5.83
N SER A 18 0.39 1.04 5.80
CA SER A 18 0.04 0.34 7.05
C SER A 18 1.28 -0.05 7.86
N PHE A 19 2.41 -0.35 7.21
CA PHE A 19 3.67 -0.55 7.94
C PHE A 19 4.23 0.77 8.48
N TYR A 20 4.16 1.86 7.69
CA TYR A 20 4.59 3.18 8.17
C TYR A 20 3.78 3.65 9.39
N ASN A 21 2.48 3.35 9.44
CA ASN A 21 1.60 3.56 10.59
C ASN A 21 1.79 4.96 11.23
N ARG A 22 1.61 6.00 10.41
CA ARG A 22 1.70 7.42 10.82
C ARG A 22 3.02 7.81 11.50
N GLY A 23 4.12 7.12 11.18
CA GLY A 23 5.45 7.39 11.71
C GLY A 23 5.88 6.40 12.80
N GLU A 24 4.97 5.56 13.27
CA GLU A 24 5.28 4.47 14.21
C GLU A 24 5.44 3.16 13.45
N LEU A 25 6.62 2.95 12.84
CA LEU A 25 6.87 1.80 11.98
C LEU A 25 6.47 0.48 12.68
N LYS A 26 5.62 -0.30 12.00
CA LYS A 26 5.24 -1.65 12.38
C LYS A 26 6.00 -2.65 11.52
N ILE A 27 6.51 -3.71 12.15
CA ILE A 27 7.13 -4.84 11.44
C ILE A 27 6.08 -5.88 11.05
N ASN A 28 5.02 -6.01 11.85
CA ASN A 28 3.85 -6.82 11.54
C ASN A 28 2.61 -5.93 11.57
N ILE A 29 1.72 -6.12 10.60
CA ILE A 29 0.45 -5.43 10.50
C ILE A 29 -0.67 -6.47 10.48
N ASN A 30 -1.75 -6.16 11.18
CA ASN A 30 -2.94 -7.01 11.24
C ASN A 30 -4.06 -6.49 10.33
N ASP A 31 -5.20 -7.19 10.35
CA ASP A 31 -6.36 -6.83 9.54
C ASP A 31 -6.95 -5.44 9.87
N GLU A 32 -6.80 -4.94 11.11
CA GLU A 32 -7.21 -3.58 11.47
C GLU A 32 -6.28 -2.53 10.86
N ASP A 33 -4.97 -2.74 10.95
CA ASP A 33 -3.96 -1.84 10.38
C ASP A 33 -4.13 -1.70 8.86
N ILE A 34 -4.36 -2.82 8.19
CA ILE A 34 -4.65 -2.86 6.75
C ILE A 34 -5.93 -2.07 6.43
N TYR A 35 -7.01 -2.32 7.18
CA TYR A 35 -8.29 -1.64 6.96
C TYR A 35 -8.19 -0.13 7.14
N VAL A 36 -7.64 0.32 8.27
CA VAL A 36 -7.47 1.75 8.57
C VAL A 36 -6.62 2.41 7.50
N SER A 37 -5.48 1.82 7.13
CA SER A 37 -4.60 2.38 6.11
C SER A 37 -5.26 2.48 4.75
N MET A 38 -5.94 1.42 4.29
CA MET A 38 -6.65 1.46 3.00
C MET A 38 -7.78 2.49 3.00
N ARG A 39 -8.63 2.50 4.04
CA ARG A 39 -9.73 3.44 4.16
C ARG A 39 -9.23 4.88 4.15
N ASP A 40 -8.22 5.18 4.96
CA ASP A 40 -7.64 6.52 5.05
C ASP A 40 -6.98 6.93 3.72
N PHE A 41 -6.29 6.00 3.06
CA PHE A 41 -5.66 6.25 1.77
C PHE A 41 -6.69 6.58 0.67
N TYR A 42 -7.78 5.81 0.56
CA TYR A 42 -8.82 6.03 -0.46
C TYR A 42 -9.85 7.10 -0.09
N SER A 43 -9.82 7.64 1.13
CA SER A 43 -10.63 8.82 1.48
C SER A 43 -10.23 10.05 0.65
N LYS A 44 -8.98 10.09 0.17
CA LYS A 44 -8.47 11.12 -0.73
C LYS A 44 -8.91 10.81 -2.17
N GLY A 45 -9.62 11.75 -2.81
CA GLY A 45 -10.19 11.55 -4.15
C GLY A 45 -9.15 11.14 -5.21
N SER A 46 -7.96 11.74 -5.20
CA SER A 46 -6.85 11.39 -6.11
C SER A 46 -6.41 9.93 -6.00
N ASN A 47 -6.55 9.35 -4.82
CA ASN A 47 -6.11 7.99 -4.54
C ASN A 47 -7.20 6.96 -4.87
N ALA A 48 -8.46 7.40 -4.95
CA ALA A 48 -9.62 6.56 -5.21
C ALA A 48 -9.89 6.28 -6.69
N ILE A 49 -9.19 6.95 -7.61
CA ILE A 49 -9.45 6.83 -9.06
C ILE A 49 -9.41 5.37 -9.52
N ASP A 50 -8.42 4.59 -9.10
CA ASP A 50 -8.31 3.16 -9.44
C ASP A 50 -9.45 2.30 -8.88
N MET A 51 -10.03 2.72 -7.76
CA MET A 51 -11.17 2.04 -7.12
C MET A 51 -12.47 2.37 -7.87
N ILE A 52 -12.61 3.61 -8.34
CA ILE A 52 -13.82 4.09 -9.04
C ILE A 52 -13.90 3.54 -10.46
N GLU A 53 -12.77 3.43 -11.17
CA GLU A 53 -12.77 2.95 -12.57
C GLU A 53 -13.05 1.45 -12.69
N ASP A 54 -12.86 0.67 -11.62
CA ASP A 54 -13.08 -0.78 -11.63
C ASP A 54 -14.43 -1.13 -10.98
N LYS A 55 -15.32 -1.75 -11.75
CA LYS A 55 -16.67 -2.15 -11.30
C LYS A 55 -16.64 -3.02 -10.03
N SER A 56 -15.59 -3.84 -9.85
CA SER A 56 -15.45 -4.69 -8.66
C SER A 56 -15.13 -3.90 -7.38
N THR A 57 -14.68 -2.65 -7.52
CA THR A 57 -14.24 -1.78 -6.42
C THR A 57 -15.03 -0.49 -6.31
N LEU A 58 -15.94 -0.19 -7.23
CA LEU A 58 -16.72 1.05 -7.26
C LEU A 58 -17.42 1.37 -5.93
N SER A 59 -17.95 0.36 -5.24
CA SER A 59 -18.63 0.50 -3.94
C SER A 59 -17.69 0.52 -2.73
N PHE A 60 -16.40 0.77 -2.89
CA PHE A 60 -15.41 0.68 -1.79
C PHE A 60 -15.75 1.54 -0.58
N LYS A 61 -16.45 2.66 -0.78
CA LYS A 61 -16.89 3.54 0.31
C LYS A 61 -17.91 2.88 1.27
N GLU A 62 -18.62 1.87 0.80
CA GLU A 62 -19.63 1.11 1.55
C GLU A 62 -19.07 -0.19 2.12
N TRP A 63 -17.80 -0.50 1.84
CA TRP A 63 -17.20 -1.74 2.29
C TRP A 63 -17.00 -1.75 3.80
N ASP A 64 -17.28 -2.89 4.39
CA ASP A 64 -16.87 -3.20 5.75
C ASP A 64 -15.37 -3.55 5.79
N LYS A 65 -14.86 -3.72 7.02
CA LYS A 65 -13.48 -4.16 7.26
C LYS A 65 -13.16 -5.45 6.50
N SER A 66 -14.06 -6.43 6.51
CA SER A 66 -13.81 -7.75 5.92
C SER A 66 -13.51 -7.67 4.43
N LYS A 67 -14.25 -6.83 3.70
CA LYS A 67 -14.09 -6.68 2.24
C LYS A 67 -12.82 -5.92 1.87
N TYR A 68 -12.43 -4.90 2.63
CA TYR A 68 -11.12 -4.25 2.47
C TYR A 68 -9.96 -5.23 2.66
N VAL A 69 -9.98 -5.97 3.78
CA VAL A 69 -8.94 -6.95 4.12
C VAL A 69 -8.87 -8.06 3.07
N LYS A 70 -10.02 -8.58 2.62
CA LYS A 70 -10.07 -9.58 1.56
C LYS A 70 -9.42 -9.05 0.28
N LYS A 71 -9.76 -7.84 -0.15
CA LYS A 71 -9.17 -7.22 -1.34
C LYS A 71 -7.65 -7.03 -1.20
N ALA A 72 -7.19 -6.65 0.00
CA ALA A 72 -5.77 -6.53 0.31
C ALA A 72 -5.02 -7.86 0.16
N LYS A 73 -5.56 -8.92 0.75
CA LYS A 73 -4.98 -10.27 0.74
C LYS A 73 -4.94 -10.86 -0.67
N GLU A 74 -6.03 -10.72 -1.43
CA GLU A 74 -6.14 -11.27 -2.79
C GLU A 74 -5.22 -10.58 -3.80
N ASN A 75 -4.87 -9.32 -3.58
CA ASN A 75 -4.15 -8.52 -4.56
C ASN A 75 -2.83 -7.93 -4.00
N PRO A 76 -2.78 -6.74 -3.37
CA PRO A 76 -1.51 -6.10 -3.07
C PRO A 76 -0.60 -6.95 -2.18
N ILE A 77 -1.12 -7.66 -1.18
CA ILE A 77 -0.31 -8.54 -0.31
C ILE A 77 0.27 -9.70 -1.11
N LYS A 78 -0.58 -10.44 -1.83
CA LYS A 78 -0.15 -11.55 -2.70
C LYS A 78 0.95 -11.13 -3.66
N PHE A 79 0.82 -9.98 -4.31
CA PHE A 79 1.82 -9.51 -5.27
C PHE A 79 3.08 -8.97 -4.60
N LEU A 80 2.98 -8.29 -3.45
CA LEU A 80 4.15 -7.85 -2.68
C LEU A 80 5.00 -9.05 -2.25
N GLN A 81 4.38 -10.11 -1.73
CA GLN A 81 5.08 -11.36 -1.40
C GLN A 81 5.69 -12.02 -2.65
N LYS A 82 4.94 -12.06 -3.75
CA LYS A 82 5.43 -12.68 -4.99
C LYS A 82 6.64 -11.96 -5.58
N THR A 83 6.66 -10.62 -5.57
CA THR A 83 7.74 -9.83 -6.21
C THR A 83 8.86 -9.44 -5.26
N HIS A 84 8.60 -9.42 -3.95
CA HIS A 84 9.54 -8.96 -2.92
C HIS A 84 9.51 -9.88 -1.69
N GLY A 85 9.51 -11.19 -1.91
CA GLY A 85 9.43 -12.22 -0.86
C GLY A 85 10.56 -12.17 0.16
N ASP A 86 11.73 -11.63 -0.21
CA ASP A 86 12.85 -11.43 0.71
C ASP A 86 12.55 -10.38 1.80
N PHE A 87 11.56 -9.52 1.55
CA PHE A 87 11.17 -8.43 2.44
C PHE A 87 9.80 -8.63 3.08
N PHE A 88 8.92 -9.43 2.47
CA PHE A 88 7.55 -9.61 2.91
C PHE A 88 7.17 -11.06 3.09
N TYR A 89 6.56 -11.36 4.22
CA TYR A 89 6.01 -12.69 4.51
C TYR A 89 4.73 -12.59 5.33
N THR A 90 4.01 -13.70 5.44
CA THR A 90 2.80 -13.83 6.26
C THR A 90 3.08 -14.78 7.41
N GLU A 91 2.75 -14.38 8.63
CA GLU A 91 2.91 -15.19 9.85
C GLU A 91 1.57 -15.20 10.59
N GLY A 92 0.91 -16.36 10.59
CA GLY A 92 -0.49 -16.45 11.03
C GLY A 92 -1.40 -15.55 10.19
N ASN A 93 -2.12 -14.65 10.85
CA ASN A 93 -3.01 -13.68 10.20
C ASN A 93 -2.34 -12.33 9.89
N ASN A 94 -1.07 -12.16 10.27
CA ASN A 94 -0.37 -10.89 10.09
C ASN A 94 0.45 -10.89 8.80
N PHE A 95 0.56 -9.71 8.21
CA PHE A 95 1.50 -9.45 7.12
C PHE A 95 2.73 -8.73 7.68
N CYS A 96 3.92 -9.20 7.32
CA CYS A 96 5.15 -8.87 8.01
C CYS A 96 6.24 -8.38 7.05
N LEU A 97 7.00 -7.39 7.51
CA LEU A 97 8.32 -7.05 6.99
C LEU A 97 9.37 -8.02 7.55
N ASN A 98 10.46 -8.21 6.80
CA ASN A 98 11.60 -9.02 7.24
C ASN A 98 12.05 -8.64 8.66
N LYS A 99 12.21 -9.65 9.54
CA LYS A 99 12.60 -9.46 10.95
C LYS A 99 13.92 -8.68 11.10
N GLY A 100 14.83 -8.77 10.12
CA GLY A 100 16.06 -7.98 10.09
C GLY A 100 15.84 -6.46 10.02
N LEU A 101 14.64 -6.00 9.64
CA LEU A 101 14.28 -4.58 9.64
C LEU A 101 13.84 -4.05 11.00
N GLU A 102 13.62 -4.93 11.98
CA GLU A 102 13.16 -4.54 13.32
C GLU A 102 14.15 -3.61 14.04
N VAL A 103 15.46 -3.74 13.75
CA VAL A 103 16.51 -2.86 14.28
C VAL A 103 16.33 -1.39 13.84
N TYR A 104 15.61 -1.14 12.75
CA TYR A 104 15.36 0.21 12.22
C TYR A 104 14.00 0.79 12.65
N LYS A 105 13.22 0.08 13.48
CA LYS A 105 11.87 0.48 13.89
C LYS A 105 11.80 1.85 14.58
N SER A 106 12.87 2.23 15.28
CA SER A 106 12.98 3.53 15.97
C SER A 106 13.95 4.49 15.28
N ASN A 107 14.50 4.12 14.12
CA ASN A 107 15.42 4.96 13.37
C ASN A 107 14.64 5.97 12.54
N LYS A 108 14.62 7.24 12.98
CA LYS A 108 13.87 8.32 12.33
C LYS A 108 14.24 8.49 10.85
N ILE A 109 15.52 8.46 10.51
CA ILE A 109 15.99 8.62 9.12
C ILE A 109 15.45 7.49 8.25
N PHE A 110 15.44 6.25 8.76
CA PHE A 110 14.86 5.12 8.03
C PHE A 110 13.35 5.28 7.82
N ILE A 111 12.63 5.70 8.86
CA ILE A 111 11.17 5.91 8.81
C ILE A 111 10.80 7.01 7.81
N GLU A 112 11.55 8.12 7.82
CA GLU A 112 11.40 9.23 6.86
C GLU A 112 11.68 8.75 5.44
N ASN A 113 12.81 8.09 5.19
CA ASN A 113 13.14 7.53 3.89
C ASN A 113 12.09 6.52 3.39
N PHE A 114 11.54 5.70 4.30
CA PHE A 114 10.49 4.75 3.96
C PHE A 114 9.22 5.48 3.50
N LYS A 115 8.84 6.57 4.16
CA LYS A 115 7.71 7.41 3.77
C LYS A 115 7.96 8.12 2.45
N ASP A 116 9.15 8.70 2.28
CA ASP A 116 9.54 9.42 1.07
C ASP A 116 9.52 8.52 -0.16
N ALA A 117 9.99 7.28 -0.03
CA ALA A 117 9.91 6.29 -1.10
C ALA A 117 8.46 5.98 -1.49
N ILE A 118 7.54 5.87 -0.51
CA ILE A 118 6.10 5.65 -0.78
C ILE A 118 5.51 6.86 -1.51
N ASP A 119 5.81 8.08 -1.05
CA ASP A 119 5.27 9.30 -1.62
C ASP A 119 5.79 9.54 -3.04
N LEU A 120 7.09 9.37 -3.25
CA LEU A 120 7.72 9.47 -4.57
C LEU A 120 7.04 8.51 -5.56
N ARG A 121 6.85 7.25 -5.18
CA ARG A 121 6.19 6.25 -6.05
C ARG A 121 4.74 6.57 -6.31
N THR A 122 4.04 7.10 -5.31
CA THR A 122 2.64 7.53 -5.44
C THR A 122 2.53 8.71 -6.42
N MET A 123 3.39 9.72 -6.28
CA MET A 123 3.44 10.87 -7.17
C MET A 123 3.82 10.47 -8.60
N GLN A 124 4.84 9.63 -8.77
CA GLN A 124 5.26 9.12 -10.09
C GLN A 124 4.12 8.36 -10.79
N TYR A 125 3.36 7.54 -10.05
CA TYR A 125 2.21 6.85 -10.60
C TYR A 125 1.14 7.83 -11.10
N TYR A 126 0.80 8.85 -10.32
CA TYR A 126 -0.18 9.87 -10.74
C TYR A 126 0.29 10.69 -11.93
N LYS A 127 1.57 11.10 -11.94
CA LYS A 127 2.15 11.83 -13.07
C LYS A 127 2.07 11.02 -14.36
N ASN A 128 2.58 9.78 -14.35
CA ASN A 128 2.56 8.92 -15.52
C ASN A 128 1.14 8.63 -16.02
N ARG A 129 0.19 8.51 -15.08
CA ARG A 129 -1.23 8.31 -15.41
C ARG A 129 -1.84 9.54 -16.10
N PHE A 130 -1.53 10.74 -15.63
CA PHE A 130 -1.96 11.97 -16.29
C PHE A 130 -1.33 12.12 -17.68
N ASP A 131 -0.01 11.94 -17.78
CA ASP A 131 0.75 12.08 -19.03
C ASP A 131 0.32 11.06 -20.11
N ASN A 132 -0.15 9.88 -19.71
CA ASN A 132 -0.66 8.87 -20.64
C ASN A 132 -2.11 9.13 -21.07
N LYS A 133 -2.97 9.71 -20.20
CA LYS A 133 -4.34 10.08 -20.59
C LYS A 133 -4.37 11.22 -21.62
N GLY A 134 -3.42 12.16 -21.55
CA GLY A 134 -3.31 13.25 -22.52
C GLY A 134 -2.65 12.90 -23.86
N LYS A 135 -2.32 11.62 -24.12
CA LYS A 135 -1.77 11.14 -25.40
C LYS A 135 -2.79 10.38 -26.26
N ASP A 136 -3.96 10.08 -25.68
CA ASP A 136 -5.07 9.41 -26.35
C ASP A 136 -6.18 10.41 -26.76
N GLU A 137 -5.92 11.72 -26.61
CA GLU A 137 -6.73 12.86 -27.12
C GLU A 137 -6.02 13.52 -28.31
#